data_AF-A0A9P8FYR9-F1
#
_entry.id   AF-A0A9P8FYR9-F1
#
_cell.length_a   1.000
_cell.length_b   1.000
_cell.length_c   1.000
_cell.angle_alpha   90.00
_cell.angle_beta   90.00
_cell.angle_gamma   90.00
#
_symmetry.space_group_name_H-M   'P 1'
#
loop_
_entity.id
_entity.type
_entity.pdbx_description
1 polymer ?
#
loop_
_entity_poly.entity_id
_entity_poly.type
_entity_poly.pdbx_seq_one_letter_code
_entity_poly.pdbx_strand_id
1 'polypeptide(L)'
;MPTLLSLPTEILCQIAEHVDGQDLIKMRLVCNSLYYATNKPFGILHLTHRRHALTKKSLESLLETVTHHSLGLYVKSIIMRAYYPRLLDETHDHATNNLRQEFVRSHEFVQLMERVFDNICKHQNSVHIRIGSSHERPFFCWSQVTDDRPRSFKPSYNKALGRTLVAAVQANCHVRSLELNMHHYKFDVLHDALEQLLDPSRPPLRLSIHCVYKRIRELYHPYTIIYDQADKSLKLIGCDTYELAKAKQGSTIKLTLSFLLSQTTGLVFESCHLCSIRTFRALDETLKETLTSVRMRDLSPCRSALRIAREHWSGVLRSLSELDGLKYFVIEDLHLPAWWTLFHLPFNTDKYEISGEDVADQLKAFAALVAEDLTDHQG
;
A
#
# COMPACT_ATOMS: atom_id res chain seq x y z
N MET A 1 -28.09 -28.54 38.63
CA MET A 1 -28.00 -28.49 37.15
C MET A 1 -26.79 -27.67 36.77
N PRO A 2 -25.92 -28.15 35.85
CA PRO A 2 -24.87 -27.29 35.31
C PRO A 2 -25.53 -26.18 34.49
N THR A 3 -25.16 -24.94 34.78
CA THR A 3 -25.57 -23.75 34.03
C THR A 3 -24.44 -23.35 33.10
N LEU A 4 -24.74 -22.60 32.03
CA LEU A 4 -23.70 -22.09 31.11
C LEU A 4 -22.57 -21.37 31.88
N LEU A 5 -22.91 -20.61 32.92
CA LEU A 5 -21.95 -19.88 33.75
C LEU A 5 -21.11 -20.76 34.69
N SER A 6 -21.46 -22.03 34.85
CA SER A 6 -20.68 -23.01 35.61
C SER A 6 -19.58 -23.68 34.77
N LEU A 7 -19.52 -23.40 33.47
CA LEU A 7 -18.47 -23.89 32.59
C LEU A 7 -17.12 -23.21 32.88
N PRO A 8 -15.99 -23.91 32.70
CA PRO A 8 -14.67 -23.29 32.73
C PRO A 8 -14.55 -22.14 31.72
N THR A 9 -13.73 -21.14 32.05
CA THR A 9 -13.53 -19.94 31.22
C THR A 9 -13.05 -20.30 29.81
N GLU A 10 -12.25 -21.36 29.67
CA GLU A 10 -11.75 -21.87 28.39
C GLU A 10 -12.88 -22.28 27.47
N ILE A 11 -13.90 -22.94 28.02
CA ILE A 11 -15.09 -23.37 27.27
C ILE A 11 -15.95 -22.17 26.92
N LEU A 12 -16.10 -21.20 27.84
CA LEU A 12 -16.80 -19.94 27.55
C LEU A 12 -16.11 -19.15 26.42
N CYS A 13 -14.78 -19.13 26.39
CA CYS A 13 -14.00 -18.51 25.32
C CYS A 13 -14.23 -19.22 23.98
N GLN A 14 -14.20 -20.56 23.95
CA GLN A 14 -14.46 -21.34 22.73
C GLN A 14 -15.89 -21.12 22.22
N ILE A 15 -16.88 -21.05 23.11
CA ILE A 15 -18.25 -20.69 22.74
C ILE A 15 -18.27 -19.29 22.12
N ALA A 16 -17.65 -18.30 22.78
CA ALA A 16 -17.59 -16.93 22.28
C ALA A 16 -16.93 -16.81 20.90
N GLU A 17 -15.96 -17.65 20.56
CA GLU A 17 -15.33 -17.67 19.23
C GLU A 17 -16.30 -18.09 18.09
N HIS A 18 -17.43 -18.74 18.42
CA HIS A 18 -18.45 -19.17 17.47
C HIS A 18 -19.73 -18.32 17.48
N VAL A 19 -19.78 -17.28 18.32
CA VAL A 19 -20.93 -16.36 18.41
C VAL A 19 -20.82 -15.28 17.34
N ASP A 20 -21.96 -14.90 16.76
CA ASP A 20 -22.01 -13.83 15.78
C ASP A 20 -21.69 -12.44 16.40
N GLY A 21 -21.40 -11.45 15.55
CA GLY A 21 -21.01 -10.13 16.04
C GLY A 21 -22.06 -9.39 16.86
N GLN A 22 -23.35 -9.59 16.58
CA GLN A 22 -24.42 -8.89 17.30
C GLN A 22 -24.66 -9.52 18.67
N ASP A 23 -24.57 -10.85 18.74
CA ASP A 23 -24.74 -11.61 19.96
C ASP A 23 -23.50 -11.54 20.85
N LEU A 24 -22.30 -11.33 20.29
CA LEU A 24 -21.10 -10.99 21.07
C LEU A 24 -21.33 -9.73 21.93
N ILE A 25 -21.96 -8.70 21.37
CA ILE A 25 -22.28 -7.47 22.12
C ILE A 25 -23.25 -7.79 23.27
N LYS A 26 -24.30 -8.58 23.00
CA LYS A 26 -25.29 -8.95 24.02
C LYS A 26 -24.66 -9.80 25.12
N MET A 27 -23.86 -10.79 24.75
CA MET A 27 -23.16 -11.71 25.66
C MET A 27 -22.25 -10.95 26.63
N ARG A 28 -21.61 -9.86 26.17
CA ARG A 28 -20.81 -8.96 27.02
C ARG A 28 -21.58 -8.25 28.12
N LEU A 29 -22.89 -8.05 27.94
CA LEU A 29 -23.74 -7.33 28.87
C LEU A 29 -24.39 -8.24 29.92
N VAL A 30 -24.25 -9.56 29.79
CA VAL A 30 -24.90 -10.54 30.68
C VAL A 30 -24.21 -10.62 32.04
N CYS A 31 -22.89 -10.87 32.06
CA CYS A 31 -22.11 -10.96 33.29
C CYS A 31 -20.60 -10.84 33.02
N ASN A 32 -19.80 -10.71 34.09
CA ASN A 32 -18.35 -10.56 34.01
C ASN A 32 -17.66 -11.74 33.31
N SER A 33 -18.06 -12.98 33.58
CA SER A 33 -17.43 -14.17 32.95
C SER A 33 -17.59 -14.15 31.43
N LEU A 34 -18.80 -13.83 30.95
CA LEU A 34 -19.09 -13.72 29.53
C LEU A 34 -18.45 -12.47 28.91
N TYR A 35 -18.38 -11.37 29.65
CA TYR A 35 -17.62 -10.18 29.25
C TYR A 35 -16.14 -10.50 28.98
N TYR A 36 -15.48 -11.22 29.89
CA TYR A 36 -14.08 -11.59 29.71
C TYR A 36 -13.89 -12.62 28.60
N ALA A 37 -14.74 -13.65 28.54
CA ALA A 37 -14.68 -14.69 27.51
C ALA A 37 -14.83 -14.13 26.09
N THR A 38 -15.63 -13.09 25.92
CA THR A 38 -15.89 -12.45 24.62
C THR A 38 -14.88 -11.36 24.25
N ASN A 39 -13.99 -10.92 25.15
CA ASN A 39 -13.08 -9.78 24.88
C ASN A 39 -12.25 -9.99 23.60
N LYS A 40 -11.69 -11.18 23.41
CA LYS A 40 -10.89 -11.51 22.24
C LYS A 40 -11.70 -11.51 20.94
N PRO A 41 -12.76 -12.33 20.78
CA PRO A 41 -13.54 -12.32 19.53
C PRO A 41 -14.18 -10.95 19.27
N PHE A 42 -14.67 -10.27 20.30
CA PHE A 42 -15.19 -8.90 20.17
C PHE A 42 -14.14 -7.91 19.69
N GLY A 43 -12.95 -7.92 20.31
CA GLY A 43 -11.85 -7.04 19.95
C GLY A 43 -11.37 -7.27 18.52
N ILE A 44 -11.21 -8.53 18.13
CA ILE A 44 -10.82 -8.91 16.76
C ILE A 44 -11.86 -8.42 15.75
N LEU A 45 -13.15 -8.67 16.01
CA LEU A 45 -14.21 -8.36 15.06
C LEU A 45 -14.48 -6.84 14.93
N HIS A 46 -14.47 -6.10 16.04
CA HIS A 46 -14.94 -4.71 16.06
C HIS A 46 -13.84 -3.66 16.21
N LEU A 47 -12.66 -4.04 16.73
CA LEU A 47 -11.61 -3.07 17.10
C LEU A 47 -10.35 -3.17 16.23
N THR A 48 -10.12 -4.29 15.52
CA THR A 48 -8.94 -4.47 14.67
C THR A 48 -8.75 -3.34 13.66
N HIS A 49 -9.82 -2.97 12.96
CA HIS A 49 -9.80 -1.93 11.92
C HIS A 49 -10.65 -0.73 12.33
N ARG A 50 -9.99 0.29 12.86
CA ARG A 50 -10.64 1.51 13.35
C ARG A 50 -10.75 2.55 12.24
N ARG A 51 -11.98 2.85 11.84
CA ARG A 51 -12.30 3.84 10.80
C ARG A 51 -12.78 5.13 11.44
N HIS A 52 -11.99 6.19 11.33
CA HIS A 52 -12.26 7.48 11.96
C HIS A 52 -12.38 8.64 10.95
N ALA A 53 -13.32 9.54 11.21
CA ALA A 53 -13.33 10.87 10.61
C ALA A 53 -12.26 11.75 11.29
N LEU A 54 -11.74 12.73 10.55
CA LEU A 54 -10.77 13.71 11.07
C LEU A 54 -11.47 14.82 11.88
N THR A 55 -12.19 14.45 12.93
CA THR A 55 -12.81 15.36 13.88
C THR A 55 -12.31 15.05 15.27
N LYS A 56 -12.25 16.07 16.14
CA LYS A 56 -11.80 15.93 17.53
C LYS A 56 -12.54 14.79 18.24
N LYS A 57 -13.88 14.82 18.24
CA LYS A 57 -14.74 13.79 18.85
C LYS A 57 -14.45 12.37 18.34
N SER A 58 -14.24 12.20 17.03
CA SER A 58 -13.95 10.90 16.44
C SER A 58 -12.59 10.37 16.92
N LEU A 59 -11.58 11.22 17.02
CA LEU A 59 -10.25 10.84 17.50
C LEU A 59 -10.18 10.70 19.03
N GLU A 60 -10.98 11.43 19.79
CA GLU A 60 -11.15 11.22 21.24
C GLU A 60 -11.72 9.83 21.54
N SER A 61 -12.69 9.36 20.74
CA SER A 61 -13.20 7.98 20.85
C SER A 61 -12.15 6.92 20.46
N LEU A 62 -11.29 7.23 19.47
CA LEU A 62 -10.14 6.38 19.17
C LEU A 62 -9.20 6.31 20.38
N LEU A 63 -8.87 7.46 20.97
CA LEU A 63 -8.03 7.56 22.16
C LEU A 63 -8.61 6.75 23.32
N GLU A 64 -9.91 6.87 23.60
CA GLU A 64 -10.61 6.10 24.63
C GLU A 64 -10.46 4.58 24.39
N THR A 65 -10.65 4.15 23.13
CA THR A 65 -10.51 2.75 22.73
C THR A 65 -9.09 2.24 22.97
N VAL A 66 -8.05 2.98 22.54
CA VAL A 66 -6.65 2.55 22.69
C VAL A 66 -6.15 2.67 24.13
N THR A 67 -6.76 3.51 24.95
CA THR A 67 -6.43 3.65 26.38
C THR A 67 -7.01 2.47 27.20
N HIS A 68 -8.05 1.80 26.70
CA HIS A 68 -8.70 0.71 27.41
C HIS A 68 -7.75 -0.49 27.59
N HIS A 69 -7.54 -0.91 28.85
CA HIS A 69 -6.53 -1.91 29.21
C HIS A 69 -6.69 -3.26 28.46
N SER A 70 -7.92 -3.76 28.29
CA SER A 70 -8.17 -5.05 27.63
C SER A 70 -8.58 -4.94 26.16
N LEU A 71 -8.97 -3.75 25.68
CA LEU A 71 -9.56 -3.59 24.35
C LEU A 71 -8.60 -2.87 23.39
N GLY A 72 -7.75 -1.98 23.92
CA GLY A 72 -6.76 -1.25 23.13
C GLY A 72 -5.76 -2.16 22.42
N LEU A 73 -5.44 -3.32 23.02
CA LEU A 73 -4.55 -4.32 22.45
C LEU A 73 -5.03 -4.92 21.11
N TYR A 74 -6.34 -4.81 20.82
CA TYR A 74 -6.90 -5.28 19.55
C TYR A 74 -6.86 -4.24 18.44
N VAL A 75 -6.53 -2.97 18.72
CA VAL A 75 -6.42 -1.95 17.67
C VAL A 75 -5.13 -2.18 16.88
N LYS A 76 -5.26 -2.72 15.66
CA LYS A 76 -4.13 -2.99 14.77
C LYS A 76 -4.07 -2.03 13.59
N SER A 77 -5.17 -1.39 13.21
CA SER A 77 -5.27 -0.59 11.99
C SER A 77 -6.07 0.68 12.26
N ILE A 78 -5.52 1.82 11.84
CA ILE A 78 -6.20 3.12 11.86
C ILE A 78 -6.41 3.57 10.41
N ILE A 79 -7.66 3.75 10.05
CA ILE A 79 -8.08 4.24 8.73
C ILE A 79 -8.72 5.61 8.93
N MET A 80 -8.10 6.66 8.41
CA MET A 80 -8.61 8.02 8.52
C MET A 80 -9.20 8.49 7.21
N ARG A 81 -10.42 9.03 7.27
CA ARG A 81 -11.08 9.65 6.12
C ARG A 81 -10.64 11.10 5.98
N ALA A 82 -9.84 11.41 4.95
CA ALA A 82 -9.35 12.76 4.72
C ALA A 82 -10.27 13.64 3.85
N TYR A 83 -11.58 13.56 4.08
CA TYR A 83 -12.59 14.41 3.42
C TYR A 83 -13.50 15.09 4.43
N TYR A 84 -13.73 16.39 4.19
CA TYR A 84 -14.75 17.16 4.89
C TYR A 84 -15.95 17.40 3.99
N PRO A 85 -17.19 17.33 4.51
CA PRO A 85 -18.35 17.89 3.84
C PRO A 85 -18.05 19.33 3.40
N ARG A 86 -18.42 19.73 2.19
CA ARG A 86 -18.71 21.13 1.89
C ARG A 86 -20.21 21.28 2.10
N LEU A 87 -20.59 22.04 3.12
CA LEU A 87 -21.98 22.45 3.29
C LEU A 87 -22.21 23.54 2.23
N LEU A 88 -23.09 23.26 1.27
CA LEU A 88 -23.65 24.24 0.34
C LEU A 88 -24.96 24.67 0.97
N ASP A 89 -24.91 25.64 1.89
CA ASP A 89 -26.10 26.41 2.20
C ASP A 89 -25.75 27.89 2.13
N GLU A 90 -26.61 28.62 1.44
CA GLU A 90 -26.55 30.06 1.15
C GLU A 90 -26.80 30.91 2.40
N THR A 91 -26.87 30.29 3.58
CA THR A 91 -27.00 30.93 4.87
C THR A 91 -25.83 30.52 5.76
N HIS A 92 -24.90 31.46 5.94
CA HIS A 92 -23.83 31.53 6.93
C HIS A 92 -23.70 30.33 7.90
N ASP A 93 -22.82 29.38 7.59
CA ASP A 93 -21.89 28.89 8.61
C ASP A 93 -20.54 28.42 8.01
N HIS A 94 -19.76 29.38 7.52
CA HIS A 94 -18.36 29.16 7.15
C HIS A 94 -17.52 28.68 8.35
N ALA A 95 -17.97 28.88 9.60
CA ALA A 95 -17.23 28.55 10.81
C ALA A 95 -17.08 27.03 10.99
N THR A 96 -18.14 26.23 10.86
CA THR A 96 -18.06 24.77 11.09
C THR A 96 -17.17 24.02 10.08
N ASN A 97 -17.16 24.44 8.82
CA ASN A 97 -16.26 23.87 7.80
C ASN A 97 -14.81 24.33 7.96
N ASN A 98 -14.59 25.57 8.45
CA ASN A 98 -13.26 26.04 8.83
C ASN A 98 -12.75 25.31 10.07
N LEU A 99 -13.56 25.14 11.11
CA LEU A 99 -13.20 24.47 12.37
C LEU A 99 -12.68 23.04 12.17
N ARG A 100 -13.27 22.25 11.26
CA ARG A 100 -12.79 20.89 10.96
C ARG A 100 -11.45 20.87 10.23
N GLN A 101 -11.23 21.79 9.29
CA GLN A 101 -9.94 21.94 8.61
C GLN A 101 -8.88 22.57 9.52
N GLU A 102 -9.28 23.46 10.41
CA GLU A 102 -8.44 24.06 11.44
C GLU A 102 -7.98 23.02 12.45
N PHE A 103 -8.86 22.10 12.87
CA PHE A 103 -8.48 21.02 13.78
C PHE A 103 -7.32 20.19 13.21
N VAL A 104 -7.40 19.68 11.98
CA VAL A 104 -6.24 18.94 11.41
C VAL A 104 -5.01 19.81 11.24
N ARG A 105 -5.14 21.13 11.17
CA ARG A 105 -4.01 22.07 11.14
C ARG A 105 -3.53 22.49 12.52
N SER A 106 -4.25 22.14 13.58
CA SER A 106 -3.93 22.58 14.93
C SER A 106 -2.85 21.68 15.52
N HIS A 107 -2.10 22.24 16.48
CA HIS A 107 -1.17 21.45 17.27
C HIS A 107 -1.89 20.39 18.12
N GLU A 108 -3.13 20.70 18.53
CA GLU A 108 -4.02 19.78 19.27
C GLU A 108 -4.26 18.46 18.50
N PHE A 109 -4.39 18.48 17.17
CA PHE A 109 -4.50 17.24 16.40
C PHE A 109 -3.27 16.34 16.54
N VAL A 110 -2.07 16.94 16.47
CA VAL A 110 -0.81 16.19 16.59
C VAL A 110 -0.69 15.60 17.98
N GLN A 111 -0.92 16.40 19.03
CA GLN A 111 -0.91 15.94 20.42
C GLN A 111 -1.92 14.81 20.68
N LEU A 112 -3.13 14.91 20.10
CA LEU A 112 -4.15 13.87 20.26
C LEU A 112 -3.72 12.57 19.59
N MET A 113 -3.18 12.65 18.36
CA MET A 113 -2.70 11.47 17.63
C MET A 113 -1.45 10.86 18.27
N GLU A 114 -0.54 11.68 18.81
CA GLU A 114 0.64 11.23 19.54
C GLU A 114 0.21 10.39 20.75
N ARG A 115 -0.75 10.89 21.55
CA ARG A 115 -1.35 10.12 22.65
C ARG A 115 -2.02 8.83 22.18
N VAL A 116 -2.68 8.83 21.02
CA VAL A 116 -3.25 7.61 20.45
C VAL A 116 -2.14 6.59 20.18
N PHE A 117 -1.06 7.02 19.51
CA PHE A 117 0.06 6.15 19.18
C PHE A 117 0.83 5.68 20.42
N ASP A 118 1.08 6.54 21.40
CA ASP A 118 1.69 6.17 22.68
C ASP A 118 0.92 5.04 23.37
N ASN A 119 -0.42 5.11 23.38
CA ASN A 119 -1.23 4.06 23.98
C ASN A 119 -1.20 2.76 23.17
N ILE A 120 -1.13 2.83 21.84
CA ILE A 120 -0.88 1.66 20.99
C ILE A 120 0.48 1.03 21.32
N CYS A 121 1.52 1.85 21.49
CA CYS A 121 2.86 1.39 21.88
C CYS A 121 2.87 0.71 23.25
N LYS A 122 2.13 1.24 24.24
CA LYS A 122 2.00 0.62 25.57
C LYS A 122 1.40 -0.79 25.51
N HIS A 123 0.57 -1.07 24.51
CA HIS A 123 0.04 -2.41 24.23
C HIS A 123 0.99 -3.29 23.39
N GLN A 124 2.21 -2.82 23.12
CA GLN A 124 3.19 -3.48 22.24
C GLN A 124 2.65 -3.77 20.83
N ASN A 125 1.71 -2.94 20.38
CA ASN A 125 1.11 -3.09 19.07
C ASN A 125 1.93 -2.35 18.02
N SER A 126 2.03 -2.95 16.84
CA SER A 126 2.29 -2.21 15.62
C SER A 126 0.98 -1.74 14.99
N VAL A 127 1.04 -0.70 14.16
CA VAL A 127 -0.14 -0.12 13.52
C VAL A 127 -0.02 -0.13 11.99
N HIS A 128 -1.13 -0.46 11.34
CA HIS A 128 -1.35 -0.17 9.93
C HIS A 128 -2.05 1.19 9.80
N ILE A 129 -1.51 2.08 9.00
CA ILE A 129 -2.10 3.41 8.75
C ILE A 129 -2.58 3.47 7.31
N ARG A 130 -3.85 3.85 7.13
CA ARG A 130 -4.42 4.15 5.81
C ARG A 130 -5.14 5.48 5.85
N ILE A 131 -4.98 6.27 4.80
CA ILE A 131 -5.77 7.47 4.60
C ILE A 131 -6.79 7.20 3.48
N GLY A 132 -8.01 6.86 3.91
CA GLY A 132 -9.10 6.36 3.06
C GLY A 132 -9.79 7.45 2.23
N SER A 133 -10.48 7.00 1.17
CA SER A 133 -11.26 7.86 0.29
C SER A 133 -12.71 8.07 0.77
N SER A 134 -13.47 8.93 0.09
CA SER A 134 -14.84 9.33 0.47
C SER A 134 -15.88 8.22 0.25
N HIS A 135 -15.54 7.22 -0.55
CA HIS A 135 -16.44 6.14 -0.97
C HIS A 135 -16.50 4.98 0.03
N GLU A 136 -15.54 4.88 0.93
CA GLU A 136 -15.54 3.89 2.00
C GLU A 136 -16.58 4.30 3.08
N ARG A 137 -17.51 3.41 3.41
CA ARG A 137 -18.50 3.59 4.49
C ARG A 137 -18.70 2.27 5.25
N PRO A 138 -19.13 2.33 6.53
CA PRO A 138 -19.26 3.53 7.38
C PRO A 138 -17.97 3.86 8.15
N PHE A 139 -17.75 5.15 8.42
CA PHE A 139 -16.73 5.65 9.36
C PHE A 139 -17.41 6.07 10.67
N PHE A 140 -16.74 5.87 11.81
CA PHE A 140 -17.29 6.20 13.12
C PHE A 140 -17.59 7.69 13.26
N CYS A 141 -18.66 8.03 14.01
CA CYS A 141 -19.21 9.38 14.20
C CYS A 141 -19.70 10.12 12.94
N TRP A 142 -19.78 9.49 11.76
CA TRP A 142 -20.21 10.19 10.55
C TRP A 142 -21.67 10.66 10.59
N SER A 143 -22.58 9.83 11.13
CA SER A 143 -24.00 10.19 11.30
C SER A 143 -24.21 11.37 12.25
N GLN A 144 -23.23 11.70 13.10
CA GLN A 144 -23.28 12.84 14.00
C GLN A 144 -22.65 14.10 13.38
N VAL A 145 -22.08 13.99 12.18
CA VAL A 145 -21.31 15.02 11.49
C VAL A 145 -22.14 15.69 10.41
N THR A 146 -23.09 14.97 9.79
CA THR A 146 -24.08 15.48 8.84
C THR A 146 -25.31 14.57 8.80
N ASP A 147 -26.52 15.12 8.96
CA ASP A 147 -27.79 14.38 8.73
C ASP A 147 -28.03 14.12 7.24
N ASP A 148 -27.61 15.06 6.38
CA ASP A 148 -27.70 14.96 4.93
C ASP A 148 -26.40 14.44 4.28
N ARG A 149 -26.53 13.73 3.15
CA ARG A 149 -25.36 13.39 2.32
C ARG A 149 -24.75 14.70 1.79
N PRO A 150 -23.49 15.02 2.12
CA PRO A 150 -22.84 16.20 1.56
C PRO A 150 -22.80 16.12 0.04
N ARG A 151 -23.29 17.16 -0.64
CA ARG A 151 -23.26 17.22 -2.12
C ARG A 151 -21.85 17.38 -2.68
N SER A 152 -20.92 17.90 -1.88
CA SER A 152 -19.50 17.96 -2.26
C SER A 152 -18.58 17.78 -1.06
N PHE A 153 -17.34 17.35 -1.32
CA PHE A 153 -16.32 17.11 -0.29
C PHE A 153 -15.04 17.90 -0.60
N LYS A 154 -14.36 18.40 0.45
CA LYS A 154 -13.03 18.99 0.31
C LYS A 154 -11.96 18.03 0.85
N PRO A 155 -11.01 17.59 0.02
CA PRO A 155 -9.94 16.69 0.45
C PRO A 155 -8.90 17.43 1.31
N SER A 156 -8.31 16.75 2.29
CA SER A 156 -7.20 17.23 3.13
C SER A 156 -6.12 16.18 3.37
N TYR A 157 -5.90 15.33 2.37
CA TYR A 157 -4.99 14.19 2.39
C TYR A 157 -3.58 14.52 2.88
N ASN A 158 -2.90 15.47 2.23
CA ASN A 158 -1.53 15.87 2.57
C ASN A 158 -1.38 16.24 4.05
N LYS A 159 -2.25 17.13 4.55
CA LYS A 159 -2.16 17.63 5.92
C LYS A 159 -2.48 16.54 6.94
N ALA A 160 -3.50 15.74 6.66
CA ALA A 160 -3.90 14.65 7.53
C ALA A 160 -2.79 13.59 7.62
N LEU A 161 -2.25 13.18 6.47
CA LEU A 161 -1.17 12.20 6.42
C LEU A 161 0.07 12.73 7.13
N GLY A 162 0.63 13.87 6.68
CA GLY A 162 1.88 14.39 7.23
C GLY A 162 1.83 14.54 8.75
N ARG A 163 0.74 15.10 9.29
CA ARG A 163 0.59 15.27 10.75
C ARG A 163 0.36 13.96 11.51
N THR A 164 -0.34 13.00 10.90
CA THR A 164 -0.46 11.66 11.48
C THR A 164 0.90 10.99 11.56
N LEU A 165 1.69 11.04 10.48
CA LEU A 165 3.00 10.39 10.44
C LEU A 165 3.97 11.07 11.40
N VAL A 166 3.97 12.40 11.50
CA VAL A 166 4.73 13.14 12.51
C VAL A 166 4.37 12.67 13.93
N ALA A 167 3.08 12.57 14.25
CA ALA A 167 2.64 12.08 15.55
C ALA A 167 3.07 10.62 15.81
N ALA A 168 3.02 9.75 14.80
CA ALA A 168 3.48 8.37 14.92
C ALA A 168 5.00 8.27 15.14
N VAL A 169 5.76 9.13 14.46
CA VAL A 169 7.21 9.23 14.61
C VAL A 169 7.57 9.73 16.01
N GLN A 170 6.92 10.78 16.50
CA GLN A 170 7.11 11.36 17.84
C GLN A 170 6.82 10.36 18.96
N ALA A 171 5.74 9.58 18.83
CA ALA A 171 5.36 8.52 19.76
C ALA A 171 6.26 7.25 19.67
N ASN A 172 7.29 7.27 18.82
CA ASN A 172 8.13 6.11 18.48
C ASN A 172 7.30 4.85 18.13
N CYS A 173 6.18 5.07 17.42
CA CYS A 173 5.25 4.00 17.12
C CYS A 173 5.72 3.15 15.95
N HIS A 174 5.67 1.83 16.13
CA HIS A 174 5.93 0.89 15.05
C HIS A 174 4.77 0.95 14.04
N VAL A 175 4.99 1.65 12.93
CA VAL A 175 4.10 1.63 11.76
C VAL A 175 4.49 0.46 10.87
N ARG A 176 3.79 -0.68 10.99
CA ARG A 176 4.14 -1.90 10.22
C ARG A 176 3.78 -1.77 8.75
N SER A 177 2.77 -0.96 8.44
CA SER A 177 2.36 -0.73 7.07
C SER A 177 1.65 0.60 6.89
N LEU A 178 1.88 1.19 5.72
CA LEU A 178 1.31 2.46 5.30
C LEU A 178 0.64 2.28 3.94
N GLU A 179 -0.65 2.60 3.84
CA GLU A 179 -1.41 2.54 2.60
C GLU A 179 -1.81 3.94 2.11
N LEU A 180 -1.40 4.27 0.88
CA LEU A 180 -1.56 5.58 0.27
C LEU A 180 -2.29 5.49 -1.07
N ASN A 181 -3.00 6.56 -1.43
CA ASN A 181 -3.52 6.79 -2.78
C ASN A 181 -2.73 7.91 -3.47
N MET A 182 -1.88 7.59 -4.45
CA MET A 182 -0.86 8.49 -5.00
C MET A 182 -1.37 9.89 -5.38
N HIS A 183 -2.54 9.96 -6.02
CA HIS A 183 -3.10 11.21 -6.58
C HIS A 183 -3.52 12.26 -5.54
N HIS A 184 -3.50 11.88 -4.27
CA HIS A 184 -3.88 12.71 -3.15
C HIS A 184 -2.69 13.38 -2.48
N TYR A 185 -1.47 12.97 -2.84
CA TYR A 185 -0.26 13.38 -2.14
C TYR A 185 0.72 14.14 -3.03
N LYS A 186 1.49 15.02 -2.40
CA LYS A 186 2.66 15.63 -3.00
C LYS A 186 3.92 15.03 -2.38
N PHE A 187 4.97 14.89 -3.18
CA PHE A 187 6.19 14.20 -2.75
C PHE A 187 6.92 14.94 -1.62
N ASP A 188 6.97 16.27 -1.65
CA ASP A 188 7.50 17.12 -0.58
C ASP A 188 6.90 16.80 0.79
N VAL A 189 5.60 16.51 0.84
CA VAL A 189 4.90 16.14 2.08
C VAL A 189 5.18 14.70 2.50
N LEU A 190 5.43 13.81 1.53
CA LEU A 190 5.71 12.39 1.79
C LEU A 190 7.16 12.15 2.17
N HIS A 191 8.09 12.88 1.57
CA HIS A 191 9.53 12.62 1.60
C HIS A 191 10.05 12.55 3.04
N ASP A 192 9.92 13.64 3.80
CA ASP A 192 10.47 13.73 5.16
C ASP A 192 9.87 12.67 6.10
N ALA A 193 8.58 12.35 5.90
CA ALA A 193 7.90 11.35 6.71
C ALA A 193 8.29 9.92 6.30
N LEU A 194 8.47 9.66 5.01
CA LEU A 194 8.95 8.36 4.52
C LEU A 194 10.40 8.13 4.91
N GLU A 195 11.26 9.15 4.82
CA GLU A 195 12.66 9.09 5.27
C GLU A 195 12.74 8.71 6.75
N GLN A 196 11.95 9.37 7.61
CA GLN A 196 11.91 9.04 9.04
C GLN A 196 11.31 7.65 9.34
N LEU A 197 10.30 7.21 8.58
CA LEU A 197 9.68 5.90 8.80
C LEU A 197 10.51 4.74 8.25
N LEU A 198 11.28 4.98 7.19
CA LEU A 198 12.18 4.01 6.55
C LEU A 198 13.61 4.08 7.12
N ASP A 199 13.82 4.82 8.19
CA ASP A 199 15.10 4.84 8.90
C ASP A 199 15.51 3.41 9.30
N PRO A 200 16.74 2.94 8.99
CA PRO A 200 17.19 1.59 9.31
C PRO A 200 17.20 1.24 10.80
N SER A 201 17.20 2.24 11.70
CA SER A 201 17.07 2.04 13.15
C SER A 201 15.66 1.67 13.60
N ARG A 202 14.66 1.82 12.71
CA ARG A 202 13.28 1.48 12.98
C ARG A 202 12.91 0.09 12.48
N PRO A 203 11.86 -0.52 13.05
CA PRO A 203 11.32 -1.76 12.52
C PRO A 203 10.82 -1.62 11.07
N PRO A 204 10.91 -2.67 10.24
CA PRO A 204 10.56 -2.59 8.83
C PRO A 204 9.12 -2.16 8.56
N LEU A 205 8.97 -1.21 7.64
CA LEU A 205 7.70 -0.74 7.10
C LEU A 205 7.38 -1.44 5.77
N ARG A 206 6.12 -1.83 5.59
CA ARG A 206 5.54 -2.14 4.28
C ARG A 206 4.71 -0.98 3.74
N LEU A 207 5.16 -0.35 2.67
CA LEU A 207 4.46 0.75 2.00
C LEU A 207 3.66 0.23 0.81
N SER A 208 2.37 0.54 0.74
CA SER A 208 1.50 0.23 -0.40
C SER A 208 0.91 1.51 -0.97
N ILE A 209 1.15 1.77 -2.25
CA ILE A 209 0.69 2.97 -2.93
C ILE A 209 -0.21 2.57 -4.09
N HIS A 210 -1.48 2.96 -3.99
CA HIS A 210 -2.47 2.76 -5.02
C HIS A 210 -2.52 3.98 -5.95
N CYS A 211 -2.24 3.77 -7.22
CA CYS A 211 -2.36 4.76 -8.28
C CYS A 211 -3.70 4.55 -8.97
N VAL A 212 -4.77 5.12 -8.43
CA VAL A 212 -6.14 4.99 -8.95
C VAL A 212 -6.46 6.04 -10.01
N TYR A 213 -7.24 5.68 -11.04
CA TYR A 213 -7.57 6.56 -12.17
C TYR A 213 -7.88 8.02 -11.76
N LYS A 214 -7.03 8.96 -12.20
CA LYS A 214 -7.34 10.39 -12.15
C LYS A 214 -7.65 10.82 -13.57
N ARG A 215 -8.82 11.45 -13.79
CA ARG A 215 -9.23 12.07 -15.07
C ARG A 215 -8.27 13.18 -15.59
N ILE A 216 -7.08 13.35 -14.99
CA ILE A 216 -6.06 14.29 -15.40
C ILE A 216 -5.09 13.57 -16.36
N ARG A 217 -5.53 13.48 -17.61
CA ARG A 217 -4.84 13.34 -18.92
C ARG A 217 -3.66 12.38 -19.16
N GLU A 218 -3.01 11.74 -18.17
CA GLU A 218 -1.73 11.04 -18.46
C GLU A 218 -1.48 9.72 -17.70
N LEU A 219 -2.43 9.21 -16.91
CA LEU A 219 -2.30 7.89 -16.26
C LEU A 219 -3.56 7.06 -16.53
N TYR A 220 -3.46 6.13 -17.48
CA TYR A 220 -4.60 5.42 -18.07
C TYR A 220 -5.03 4.13 -17.35
N HIS A 221 -4.25 3.61 -16.39
CA HIS A 221 -4.57 2.34 -15.71
C HIS A 221 -4.33 2.38 -14.20
N PRO A 222 -5.19 1.72 -13.39
CA PRO A 222 -4.93 1.56 -11.98
C PRO A 222 -3.78 0.57 -11.76
N TYR A 223 -2.80 0.95 -10.94
CA TYR A 223 -1.71 0.06 -10.56
C TYR A 223 -1.35 0.27 -9.09
N THR A 224 -0.63 -0.70 -8.52
CA THR A 224 -0.17 -0.65 -7.13
C THR A 224 1.34 -0.78 -7.07
N ILE A 225 1.97 0.05 -6.26
CA ILE A 225 3.39 -0.04 -5.91
C ILE A 225 3.46 -0.54 -4.47
N ILE A 226 4.21 -1.60 -4.23
CA ILE A 226 4.46 -2.11 -2.87
C ILE A 226 5.95 -2.07 -2.64
N TYR A 227 6.39 -1.35 -1.61
CA TYR A 227 7.77 -1.41 -1.12
C TYR A 227 7.78 -2.11 0.23
N ASP A 228 8.62 -3.12 0.38
CA ASP A 228 8.82 -3.85 1.62
C ASP A 228 10.25 -3.61 2.11
N GLN A 229 10.38 -2.91 3.24
CA GLN A 229 11.69 -2.53 3.77
C GLN A 229 12.47 -3.73 4.30
N ALA A 230 11.78 -4.81 4.71
CA ALA A 230 12.43 -5.96 5.33
C ALA A 230 13.33 -6.71 4.34
N ASP A 231 12.88 -6.86 3.10
CA ASP A 231 13.62 -7.49 2.00
C ASP A 231 14.17 -6.47 0.99
N LYS A 232 13.93 -5.17 1.23
CA LYS A 232 14.27 -4.08 0.30
C LYS A 232 13.73 -4.36 -1.10
N SER A 233 12.50 -4.89 -1.19
CA SER A 233 11.86 -5.20 -2.46
C SER A 233 10.88 -4.12 -2.87
N LEU A 234 10.84 -3.84 -4.17
CA LEU A 234 9.83 -3.01 -4.79
C LEU A 234 9.05 -3.84 -5.79
N LYS A 235 7.73 -3.89 -5.63
CA LYS A 235 6.81 -4.60 -6.50
C LYS A 235 5.89 -3.62 -7.21
N LEU A 236 5.90 -3.65 -8.53
CA LEU A 236 5.00 -2.92 -9.42
C LEU A 236 3.93 -3.90 -9.91
N ILE A 237 2.66 -3.64 -9.60
CA ILE A 237 1.54 -4.54 -9.90
C ILE A 237 0.55 -3.86 -10.85
N GLY A 238 0.28 -4.48 -12.00
CA GLY A 238 -0.66 -3.94 -12.99
C GLY A 238 -0.15 -2.70 -13.70
N CYS A 239 1.15 -2.42 -13.61
CA CYS A 239 1.72 -1.18 -14.11
C CYS A 239 1.96 -1.25 -15.63
N ASP A 240 1.52 -0.21 -16.33
CA ASP A 240 1.95 0.04 -17.70
C ASP A 240 3.19 0.95 -17.65
N THR A 241 4.35 0.43 -18.05
CA THR A 241 5.59 1.22 -17.98
C THR A 241 5.59 2.40 -18.93
N TYR A 242 4.74 2.41 -19.96
CA TYR A 242 4.55 3.57 -20.83
C TYR A 242 4.01 4.77 -20.07
N GLU A 243 3.04 4.53 -19.19
CA GLU A 243 2.41 5.56 -18.36
C GLU A 243 3.41 6.17 -17.37
N LEU A 244 4.23 5.33 -16.73
CA LEU A 244 5.32 5.79 -15.86
C LEU A 244 6.38 6.58 -16.63
N ALA A 245 6.75 6.12 -17.83
CA ALA A 245 7.72 6.81 -18.67
C ALA A 245 7.22 8.19 -19.09
N LYS A 246 5.93 8.30 -19.44
CA LYS A 246 5.27 9.54 -19.86
C LYS A 246 4.99 10.51 -18.72
N ALA A 247 4.97 10.05 -17.47
CA ALA A 247 4.76 10.93 -16.33
C ALA A 247 5.79 12.09 -16.34
N LYS A 248 5.30 13.31 -16.13
CA LYS A 248 6.12 14.52 -16.11
C LYS A 248 7.32 14.37 -15.16
N GLN A 249 8.50 14.83 -15.59
CA GLN A 249 9.68 14.89 -14.74
C GLN A 249 9.40 15.76 -13.50
N GLY A 250 9.80 15.28 -12.32
CA GLY A 250 9.49 15.94 -11.04
C GLY A 250 8.04 15.76 -10.56
N SER A 251 7.23 14.95 -11.23
CA SER A 251 5.92 14.55 -10.69
C SER A 251 6.08 13.72 -9.41
N THR A 252 5.06 13.74 -8.53
CA THR A 252 5.06 12.99 -7.27
C THR A 252 5.41 11.52 -7.48
N ILE A 253 4.87 10.89 -8.53
CA ILE A 253 5.10 9.47 -8.82
C ILE A 253 6.56 9.18 -9.19
N LYS A 254 7.18 9.99 -10.07
CA LYS A 254 8.58 9.81 -10.46
C LYS A 254 9.53 10.03 -9.29
N LEU A 255 9.29 11.07 -8.49
CA LEU A 255 10.10 11.35 -7.30
C LEU A 255 9.96 10.23 -6.25
N THR A 256 8.73 9.74 -6.02
CA THR A 256 8.48 8.63 -5.09
C THR A 256 9.15 7.34 -5.55
N LEU A 257 9.02 6.99 -6.84
CA LEU A 257 9.66 5.80 -7.40
C LEU A 257 11.19 5.90 -7.34
N SER A 258 11.76 7.06 -7.69
CA SER A 258 13.21 7.28 -7.59
C SER A 258 13.72 7.11 -6.16
N PHE A 259 12.99 7.66 -5.18
CA PHE A 259 13.31 7.49 -3.76
C PHE A 259 13.26 6.02 -3.31
N LEU A 260 12.21 5.27 -3.68
CA LEU A 260 12.08 3.87 -3.28
C LEU A 260 13.10 2.96 -4.00
N LEU A 261 13.28 3.16 -5.31
CA LEU A 261 14.27 2.43 -6.11
C LEU A 261 15.69 2.64 -5.59
N SER A 262 15.99 3.82 -5.03
CA SER A 262 17.30 4.10 -4.46
C SER A 262 17.72 3.22 -3.29
N GLN A 263 16.75 2.56 -2.67
CA GLN A 263 16.93 1.68 -1.51
C GLN A 263 16.61 0.22 -1.85
N THR A 264 16.17 -0.05 -3.09
CA THR A 264 15.68 -1.35 -3.53
C THR A 264 16.82 -2.25 -3.97
N THR A 265 16.74 -3.52 -3.56
CA THR A 265 17.66 -4.59 -3.99
C THR A 265 16.96 -5.66 -4.83
N GLY A 266 15.63 -5.77 -4.73
CA GLY A 266 14.82 -6.67 -5.56
C GLY A 266 13.63 -5.96 -6.21
N LEU A 267 13.53 -6.03 -7.53
CA LEU A 267 12.45 -5.41 -8.30
C LEU A 267 11.55 -6.49 -8.88
N VAL A 268 10.25 -6.40 -8.60
CA VAL A 268 9.24 -7.34 -9.09
C VAL A 268 8.24 -6.61 -9.98
N PHE A 269 8.09 -7.05 -11.21
CA PHE A 269 7.00 -6.67 -12.10
C PHE A 269 5.96 -7.79 -12.07
N GLU A 270 4.73 -7.49 -11.65
CA GLU A 270 3.63 -8.45 -11.60
C GLU A 270 2.43 -7.93 -12.41
N SER A 271 1.93 -8.73 -13.34
CA SER A 271 0.80 -8.35 -14.21
C SER A 271 1.06 -7.03 -14.96
N CYS A 272 2.32 -6.73 -15.25
CA CYS A 272 2.74 -5.48 -15.89
C CYS A 272 2.75 -5.60 -17.42
N HIS A 273 2.64 -4.45 -18.08
CA HIS A 273 2.82 -4.33 -19.52
C HIS A 273 4.08 -3.51 -19.84
N LEU A 274 5.04 -4.15 -20.50
CA LEU A 274 6.32 -3.56 -20.88
C LEU A 274 6.30 -3.14 -22.35
N CYS A 275 5.74 -1.96 -22.63
CA CYS A 275 5.47 -1.50 -23.99
C CYS A 275 6.70 -1.48 -24.92
N SER A 276 7.86 -1.01 -24.45
CA SER A 276 9.06 -0.82 -25.29
C SER A 276 10.35 -0.65 -24.48
N ILE A 277 11.49 -0.76 -25.16
CA ILE A 277 12.79 -0.38 -24.58
C ILE A 277 12.84 1.09 -24.17
N ARG A 278 12.23 2.00 -24.93
CA ARG A 278 12.21 3.44 -24.58
C ARG A 278 11.49 3.69 -23.25
N THR A 279 10.41 2.95 -22.99
CA THR A 279 9.66 3.06 -21.75
C THR A 279 10.36 2.39 -20.59
N PHE A 280 11.05 1.27 -20.84
CA PHE A 280 11.90 0.64 -19.83
C PHE A 280 13.08 1.53 -19.43
N ARG A 281 13.73 2.19 -20.39
CA ARG A 281 14.83 3.14 -20.13
C ARG A 281 14.43 4.31 -19.23
N ALA A 282 13.18 4.75 -19.28
CA ALA A 282 12.69 5.78 -18.38
C ALA A 282 12.60 5.30 -16.90
N LEU A 283 12.55 3.99 -16.66
CA LEU A 283 12.74 3.39 -15.35
C LEU A 283 14.22 3.14 -15.06
N ASP A 284 14.99 2.75 -16.07
CA ASP A 284 16.43 2.49 -16.03
C ASP A 284 17.24 3.67 -15.50
N GLU A 285 16.93 4.90 -15.90
CA GLU A 285 17.54 6.12 -15.33
C GLU A 285 17.40 6.24 -13.80
N THR A 286 16.44 5.51 -13.22
CA THR A 286 16.22 5.42 -11.76
C THR A 286 16.65 4.10 -11.15
N LEU A 287 16.99 3.08 -11.95
CA LEU A 287 17.57 1.85 -11.45
C LEU A 287 19.00 2.15 -11.00
N LYS A 288 19.32 1.76 -9.77
CA LYS A 288 20.64 1.97 -9.18
C LYS A 288 21.45 0.69 -9.19
N GLU A 289 22.75 0.83 -9.07
CA GLU A 289 23.72 -0.27 -8.86
C GLU A 289 23.38 -1.18 -7.66
N THR A 290 22.48 -0.74 -6.77
CA THR A 290 22.00 -1.54 -5.62
C THR A 290 21.08 -2.69 -6.01
N LEU A 291 20.57 -2.73 -7.24
CA LEU A 291 19.63 -3.75 -7.68
C LEU A 291 20.34 -5.08 -7.94
N THR A 292 19.95 -6.12 -7.19
CA THR A 292 20.56 -7.46 -7.26
C THR A 292 19.63 -8.51 -7.84
N SER A 293 18.32 -8.25 -7.88
CA SER A 293 17.35 -9.17 -8.47
C SER A 293 16.24 -8.45 -9.22
N VAL A 294 15.87 -9.01 -10.37
CA VAL A 294 14.71 -8.61 -11.15
C VAL A 294 13.84 -9.82 -11.41
N ARG A 295 12.56 -9.72 -11.04
CA ARG A 295 11.57 -10.77 -11.29
C ARG A 295 10.40 -10.20 -12.09
N MET A 296 9.93 -10.99 -13.02
CA MET A 296 8.87 -10.67 -13.95
C MET A 296 7.85 -11.80 -13.92
N ARG A 297 6.64 -11.52 -13.45
CA ARG A 297 5.56 -12.50 -13.26
C ARG A 297 4.28 -12.05 -13.94
N ASP A 298 3.52 -12.98 -14.51
CA ASP A 298 2.21 -12.69 -15.11
C ASP A 298 2.28 -11.59 -16.17
N LEU A 299 3.42 -11.51 -16.88
CA LEU A 299 3.67 -10.41 -17.81
C LEU A 299 2.90 -10.58 -19.10
N SER A 300 2.51 -9.42 -19.65
CA SER A 300 2.14 -9.25 -21.05
C SER A 300 3.29 -8.55 -21.78
N PRO A 301 4.17 -9.29 -22.49
CA PRO A 301 5.46 -8.75 -22.93
C PRO A 301 5.36 -7.55 -23.84
N CYS A 302 4.46 -7.56 -24.83
CA CYS A 302 4.25 -6.43 -25.72
C CYS A 302 2.88 -6.56 -26.42
N ARG A 303 2.29 -5.43 -26.84
CA ARG A 303 1.12 -5.40 -27.74
C ARG A 303 1.49 -5.31 -29.22
N SER A 304 2.77 -5.06 -29.51
CA SER A 304 3.29 -4.92 -30.87
C SER A 304 3.39 -6.26 -31.58
N ALA A 305 3.49 -6.22 -32.92
CA ALA A 305 3.79 -7.40 -33.73
C ALA A 305 5.11 -8.06 -33.31
N LEU A 306 5.24 -9.37 -33.52
CA LEU A 306 6.33 -10.21 -33.01
C LEU A 306 7.73 -9.61 -33.22
N ARG A 307 8.05 -9.15 -34.43
CA ARG A 307 9.35 -8.53 -34.75
C ARG A 307 9.65 -7.30 -33.88
N ILE A 308 8.68 -6.41 -33.74
CA ILE A 308 8.82 -5.19 -32.91
C ILE A 308 8.92 -5.56 -31.43
N ALA A 309 8.15 -6.56 -30.99
CA ALA A 309 8.22 -7.08 -29.63
C ALA A 309 9.63 -7.65 -29.33
N ARG A 310 10.24 -8.37 -30.27
CA ARG A 310 11.61 -8.90 -30.15
C ARG A 310 12.65 -7.79 -30.03
N GLU A 311 12.57 -6.77 -30.87
CA GLU A 311 13.44 -5.59 -30.77
C GLU A 311 13.33 -4.91 -29.40
N HIS A 312 12.10 -4.76 -28.88
CA HIS A 312 11.87 -4.19 -27.56
C HIS A 312 12.47 -5.06 -26.45
N TRP A 313 12.23 -6.37 -26.46
CA TRP A 313 12.69 -7.28 -25.42
C TRP A 313 14.19 -7.55 -25.45
N SER A 314 14.79 -7.65 -26.64
CA SER A 314 16.25 -7.64 -26.80
C SER A 314 16.85 -6.38 -26.18
N GLY A 315 16.24 -5.22 -26.42
CA GLY A 315 16.63 -3.96 -25.78
C GLY A 315 16.52 -4.01 -24.25
N VAL A 316 15.40 -4.52 -23.71
CA VAL A 316 15.17 -4.58 -22.26
C VAL A 316 16.20 -5.49 -21.59
N LEU A 317 16.43 -6.69 -22.15
CA LEU A 317 17.42 -7.63 -21.64
C LEU A 317 18.84 -7.06 -21.69
N ARG A 318 19.17 -6.31 -22.75
CA ARG A 318 20.46 -5.61 -22.86
C ARG A 318 20.60 -4.51 -21.80
N SER A 319 19.59 -3.67 -21.58
CA SER A 319 19.61 -2.68 -20.49
C SER A 319 19.77 -3.34 -19.12
N LEU A 320 19.08 -4.46 -18.87
CA LEU A 320 19.27 -5.23 -17.63
C LEU A 320 20.68 -5.81 -17.48
N SER A 321 21.32 -6.20 -18.59
CA SER A 321 22.70 -6.71 -18.57
C SER A 321 23.76 -5.64 -18.27
N GLU A 322 23.39 -4.36 -18.35
CA GLU A 322 24.26 -3.22 -18.01
C GLU A 322 24.21 -2.90 -16.50
N LEU A 323 23.37 -3.61 -15.72
CA LEU A 323 23.30 -3.46 -14.27
C LEU A 323 24.35 -4.35 -13.59
N ASP A 324 25.51 -3.78 -13.27
CA ASP A 324 26.66 -4.49 -12.67
C ASP A 324 26.32 -5.30 -11.41
N GLY A 325 25.32 -4.86 -10.63
CA GLY A 325 24.91 -5.51 -9.39
C GLY A 325 23.96 -6.70 -9.55
N LEU A 326 23.44 -6.96 -10.76
CA LEU A 326 22.36 -7.92 -10.98
C LEU A 326 22.86 -9.37 -10.90
N LYS A 327 22.31 -10.13 -9.94
CA LYS A 327 22.68 -11.54 -9.66
C LYS A 327 21.59 -12.54 -10.00
N TYR A 328 20.35 -12.07 -10.15
CA TYR A 328 19.19 -12.91 -10.39
C TYR A 328 18.22 -12.22 -11.37
N PHE A 329 17.85 -12.92 -12.42
CA PHE A 329 16.79 -12.52 -13.33
C PHE A 329 15.82 -13.69 -13.54
N VAL A 330 14.52 -13.44 -13.36
CA VAL A 330 13.49 -14.46 -13.49
C VAL A 330 12.32 -13.94 -14.31
N ILE A 331 11.90 -14.71 -15.31
CA ILE A 331 10.59 -14.57 -15.96
C ILE A 331 9.78 -15.81 -15.62
N GLU A 332 8.55 -15.65 -15.16
CA GLU A 332 7.66 -16.77 -14.84
C GLU A 332 6.20 -16.43 -15.12
N ASP A 333 5.40 -17.47 -15.32
CA ASP A 333 3.95 -17.40 -15.44
C ASP A 333 3.48 -16.37 -16.48
N LEU A 334 4.05 -16.34 -17.70
CA LEU A 334 3.60 -15.39 -18.73
C LEU A 334 2.09 -15.52 -18.96
N HIS A 335 1.39 -14.38 -19.09
CA HIS A 335 -0.08 -14.40 -19.07
C HIS A 335 -0.71 -15.16 -20.26
N LEU A 336 0.03 -15.35 -21.36
CA LEU A 336 -0.27 -16.34 -22.40
C LEU A 336 0.96 -17.24 -22.64
N PRO A 337 0.81 -18.58 -22.63
CA PRO A 337 1.91 -19.51 -22.93
C PRO A 337 2.56 -19.28 -24.29
N ALA A 338 1.78 -18.75 -25.25
CA ALA A 338 2.27 -18.40 -26.59
C ALA A 338 3.41 -17.38 -26.58
N TRP A 339 3.52 -16.55 -25.54
CA TRP A 339 4.56 -15.55 -25.45
C TRP A 339 5.95 -16.09 -25.13
N TRP A 340 6.08 -17.34 -24.70
CA TRP A 340 7.41 -17.96 -24.56
C TRP A 340 8.15 -18.06 -25.90
N THR A 341 7.43 -18.13 -27.01
CA THR A 341 8.04 -18.11 -28.37
C THR A 341 8.68 -16.78 -28.74
N LEU A 342 8.30 -15.69 -28.08
CA LEU A 342 9.00 -14.41 -28.19
C LEU A 342 10.47 -14.57 -27.77
N PHE A 343 10.70 -15.43 -26.78
CA PHE A 343 11.99 -15.69 -26.16
C PHE A 343 12.68 -16.94 -26.72
N HIS A 344 12.17 -17.53 -27.80
CA HIS A 344 12.62 -18.83 -28.32
C HIS A 344 12.55 -19.96 -27.28
N LEU A 345 11.62 -19.86 -26.33
CA LEU A 345 11.38 -20.87 -25.30
C LEU A 345 10.13 -21.70 -25.62
N PRO A 346 10.08 -22.98 -25.20
CA PRO A 346 8.92 -23.85 -25.39
C PRO A 346 7.63 -23.29 -24.79
N PHE A 347 6.48 -23.56 -25.41
CA PHE A 347 5.17 -23.12 -24.93
C PHE A 347 4.80 -23.62 -23.53
N ASN A 348 5.35 -24.75 -23.10
CA ASN A 348 5.15 -25.35 -21.78
C ASN A 348 6.18 -24.87 -20.74
N THR A 349 6.93 -23.81 -21.05
CA THR A 349 7.80 -23.17 -20.06
C THR A 349 6.92 -22.47 -19.02
N ASP A 350 7.12 -22.76 -17.74
CA ASP A 350 6.45 -22.02 -16.67
C ASP A 350 7.36 -20.94 -16.07
N LYS A 351 8.68 -21.18 -16.13
CA LYS A 351 9.70 -20.33 -15.53
C LYS A 351 11.02 -20.41 -16.29
N TYR A 352 11.66 -19.26 -16.48
CA TYR A 352 13.01 -19.12 -16.99
C TYR A 352 13.84 -18.26 -16.03
N GLU A 353 15.01 -18.75 -15.63
CA GLU A 353 15.85 -18.14 -14.60
C GLU A 353 17.31 -18.07 -15.05
N ILE A 354 17.90 -16.89 -14.86
CA ILE A 354 19.33 -16.62 -15.02
C ILE A 354 19.85 -16.20 -13.64
N SER A 355 20.89 -16.89 -13.17
CA SER A 355 21.52 -16.60 -11.88
C SER A 355 23.03 -16.89 -11.91
N GLY A 356 23.77 -16.32 -10.96
CA GLY A 356 25.22 -16.53 -10.81
C GLY A 356 26.05 -15.27 -11.02
N GLU A 357 27.36 -15.44 -11.23
CA GLU A 357 28.30 -14.33 -11.44
C GLU A 357 28.25 -13.79 -12.88
N ASP A 358 27.89 -14.62 -13.86
CA ASP A 358 27.88 -14.28 -15.28
C ASP A 358 26.49 -13.81 -15.79
N VAL A 359 25.63 -13.30 -14.90
CA VAL A 359 24.24 -12.92 -15.23
C VAL A 359 24.20 -11.87 -16.35
N ALA A 360 25.12 -10.91 -16.33
CA ALA A 360 25.22 -9.90 -17.38
C ALA A 360 25.46 -10.53 -18.75
N ASP A 361 26.41 -11.46 -18.86
CA ASP A 361 26.77 -12.08 -20.14
C ASP A 361 25.69 -13.07 -20.61
N GLN A 362 25.07 -13.80 -19.69
CA GLN A 362 23.91 -14.64 -19.98
C GLN A 362 22.72 -13.80 -20.49
N LEU A 363 22.46 -12.63 -19.90
CA LEU A 363 21.43 -11.71 -20.37
C LEU A 363 21.78 -11.11 -21.74
N LYS A 364 23.05 -10.79 -22.02
CA LYS A 364 23.48 -10.32 -23.36
C LYS A 364 23.27 -11.41 -24.42
N ALA A 365 23.66 -12.65 -24.12
CA ALA A 365 23.45 -13.79 -25.01
C ALA A 365 21.95 -14.02 -25.25
N PHE A 366 21.14 -13.95 -24.19
CA PHE A 366 19.70 -14.09 -24.29
C PHE A 366 19.07 -12.94 -25.11
N ALA A 367 19.54 -11.70 -24.91
CA ALA A 367 19.12 -10.55 -25.70
C ALA A 367 19.44 -10.71 -27.19
N ALA A 368 20.59 -11.31 -27.53
CA ALA A 368 20.97 -11.61 -28.90
C ALA A 368 20.03 -12.67 -29.51
N LEU A 369 19.78 -13.77 -28.80
CA LEU A 369 18.84 -14.81 -29.23
C LEU A 369 17.44 -14.24 -29.49
N VAL A 370 16.91 -13.42 -28.57
CA VAL A 370 15.59 -12.79 -28.71
C VAL A 370 15.50 -11.90 -29.96
N ALA A 371 16.62 -11.31 -30.40
CA ALA A 371 16.65 -10.47 -31.59
C ALA A 371 16.58 -11.26 -32.92
N GLU A 372 16.89 -12.56 -32.91
CA GLU A 372 16.90 -13.39 -34.12
C GLU A 372 15.48 -13.70 -34.62
N ASP A 373 15.25 -13.54 -35.93
CA ASP A 373 13.98 -13.91 -36.56
C ASP A 373 13.91 -15.42 -36.81
N LEU A 374 12.79 -16.05 -36.43
CA LEU A 374 12.58 -17.50 -36.60
C LEU A 374 12.56 -17.95 -38.08
N THR A 375 12.54 -17.00 -39.02
CA THR A 375 12.52 -17.27 -40.45
C THR A 375 13.87 -17.70 -41.02
N ASP A 376 14.98 -17.51 -40.29
CA ASP A 376 16.33 -17.82 -40.80
C ASP A 376 16.77 -19.28 -40.56
N HIS A 377 15.91 -20.13 -39.99
CA HIS A 377 16.24 -21.54 -39.68
C HIS A 377 15.37 -22.56 -40.44
N GLN A 378 14.69 -22.14 -41.51
CA GLN A 378 13.99 -23.04 -42.45
C GLN A 378 14.48 -22.91 -43.90
N GLY A 379 15.78 -22.60 -44.08
CA GLY A 379 16.47 -22.59 -45.38
C GLY A 379 17.32 -23.82 -45.60
#